data_AF-A0A166HUY1-F1
#
_entry.id   AF-A0A166HUY1-F1
#
_cell.length_a   1.000
_cell.length_b   1.000
_cell.length_c   1.000
_cell.angle_alpha   90.00
_cell.angle_beta   90.00
_cell.angle_gamma   90.00
#
_symmetry.space_group_name_H-M   'P 1'
#
loop_
_entity.id
_entity.type
_entity.pdbx_description
1 polymer ?
#
loop_
_entity_poly.entity_id
_entity_poly.type
_entity_poly.pdbx_seq_one_letter_code
_entity_poly.pdbx_strand_id
1 'polypeptide(L)'
;MKLAINGQPTGLTIPDDYVEVAHDRRIRNGEPVRVERLQSQSKITPENEHLTLVWGSDERLISYNLSAGDAAGVLPSGTEARRIAQNIFAQIDPEYELGLDFMRVDRQVRSYRKNNQTIQIPIQWVKFGHRNGTYNWVSVGPDGRIIELERESEWDYLGGRRATEMWNYDDWVLAREGQGPQLAAPNALA
;
A
#
# COMPACT_ATOMS: atom_id res chain seq x y z
N MET A 1 -17.36 2.15 -2.83
CA MET A 1 -17.55 0.69 -2.71
C MET A 1 -16.55 0.09 -1.71
N LYS A 2 -16.85 -1.04 -1.05
CA LYS A 2 -15.85 -1.79 -0.26
C LYS A 2 -15.14 -2.80 -1.14
N LEU A 3 -13.82 -2.93 -1.02
CA LEU A 3 -13.08 -4.00 -1.69
C LEU A 3 -13.44 -5.33 -0.99
N ALA A 4 -13.91 -6.29 -1.77
CA ALA A 4 -14.21 -7.63 -1.29
C ALA A 4 -13.03 -8.57 -1.54
N ILE A 5 -12.69 -9.37 -0.54
CA ILE A 5 -11.68 -10.44 -0.62
C ILE A 5 -12.41 -11.75 -0.38
N ASN A 6 -12.28 -12.71 -1.30
CA ASN A 6 -12.99 -13.99 -1.25
C ASN A 6 -14.52 -13.83 -1.06
N GLY A 7 -15.11 -12.81 -1.69
CA GLY A 7 -16.53 -12.48 -1.59
C GLY A 7 -16.96 -11.79 -0.29
N GLN A 8 -16.04 -11.52 0.63
CA GLN A 8 -16.33 -10.82 1.89
C GLN A 8 -15.87 -9.36 1.83
N PRO A 9 -16.74 -8.38 2.15
CA PRO A 9 -16.34 -6.98 2.18
C PRO A 9 -15.33 -6.71 3.30
N THR A 10 -14.32 -5.91 3.01
CA THR A 10 -13.27 -5.56 3.98
C THR A 10 -13.40 -4.09 4.42
N GLY A 11 -12.51 -3.66 5.32
CA GLY A 11 -12.34 -2.25 5.67
C GLY A 11 -11.86 -1.37 4.51
N LEU A 12 -11.25 -1.95 3.47
CA LEU A 12 -10.67 -1.25 2.32
C LEU A 12 -11.76 -0.70 1.39
N THR A 13 -11.50 0.47 0.79
CA THR A 13 -12.49 1.22 -0.01
C THR A 13 -11.98 1.44 -1.42
N ILE A 14 -12.88 1.34 -2.40
CA ILE A 14 -12.66 1.80 -3.76
C ILE A 14 -13.59 3.01 -3.97
N PRO A 15 -13.08 4.20 -4.33
CA PRO A 15 -13.92 5.34 -4.69
C PRO A 15 -14.90 4.97 -5.82
N ASP A 16 -16.14 5.44 -5.75
CA ASP A 16 -17.21 4.98 -6.66
C ASP A 16 -17.01 5.41 -8.11
N ASP A 17 -16.24 6.47 -8.34
CA ASP A 17 -15.88 7.01 -9.65
C ASP A 17 -14.61 6.39 -10.24
N TYR A 18 -13.94 5.50 -9.50
CA TYR A 18 -12.71 4.87 -9.97
C TYR A 18 -13.01 3.68 -10.87
N VAL A 19 -12.34 3.66 -12.03
CA VAL A 19 -12.35 2.54 -12.97
C VAL A 19 -10.93 2.03 -13.16
N GLU A 20 -10.79 0.75 -13.50
CA GLU A 20 -9.49 0.20 -13.90
C GLU A 20 -9.00 0.89 -15.17
N VAL A 21 -7.76 1.38 -15.15
CA VAL A 21 -7.11 2.06 -16.29
C VAL A 21 -5.83 1.36 -16.73
N ALA A 22 -5.29 0.47 -15.90
CA ALA A 22 -4.18 -0.40 -16.26
C ALA A 22 -4.24 -1.69 -15.45
N HIS A 23 -3.80 -2.76 -16.09
CA HIS A 23 -3.64 -4.09 -15.53
C HIS A 23 -2.43 -4.73 -16.19
N ASP A 24 -1.41 -5.03 -15.39
CA ASP A 24 -0.21 -5.73 -15.85
C ASP A 24 0.11 -6.94 -14.97
N ARG A 25 0.91 -7.86 -15.52
CA ARG A 25 1.63 -8.87 -14.75
C ARG A 25 3.06 -8.42 -14.52
N ARG A 26 3.53 -8.49 -13.27
CA ARG A 26 4.89 -8.14 -12.87
C ARG A 26 5.50 -9.26 -12.03
N ILE A 27 6.77 -9.14 -11.68
CA ILE A 27 7.44 -10.04 -10.72
C ILE A 27 7.64 -9.26 -9.42
N ARG A 28 7.29 -9.88 -8.29
CA ARG A 28 7.57 -9.37 -6.95
C ARG A 28 8.10 -10.50 -6.07
N ASN A 29 9.27 -10.34 -5.48
CA ASN A 29 9.95 -11.38 -4.69
C ASN A 29 10.06 -12.73 -5.44
N GLY A 30 10.29 -12.69 -6.75
CA GLY A 30 10.35 -13.89 -7.60
C GLY A 30 9.01 -14.55 -7.95
N GLU A 31 7.88 -14.05 -7.44
CA GLU A 31 6.53 -14.51 -7.79
C GLU A 31 5.88 -13.63 -8.88
N PRO A 32 5.13 -14.20 -9.84
CA PRO A 32 4.22 -13.42 -10.67
C PRO A 32 3.10 -12.78 -9.85
N VAL A 33 2.94 -11.46 -10.01
CA VAL A 33 1.86 -10.69 -9.39
C VAL A 33 1.03 -9.97 -10.45
N ARG A 34 -0.25 -9.77 -10.16
CA ARG A 34 -1.15 -8.92 -10.94
C ARG A 34 -1.19 -7.54 -10.28
N VAL A 35 -0.95 -6.50 -11.08
CA VAL A 35 -0.98 -5.10 -10.64
C VAL A 35 -2.11 -4.39 -11.35
N GLU A 36 -3.02 -3.81 -10.59
CA GLU A 36 -4.16 -3.05 -11.11
C GLU A 36 -4.04 -1.61 -10.64
N ARG A 37 -4.27 -0.67 -11.57
CA ARG A 37 -4.42 0.75 -11.24
C ARG A 37 -5.85 1.18 -11.56
N LEU A 38 -6.49 1.80 -10.58
CA LEU A 38 -7.80 2.39 -10.69
C LEU A 38 -7.72 3.92 -10.46
N GLN A 39 -8.45 4.70 -11.24
CA GLN A 39 -8.54 6.16 -11.10
C GLN A 39 -9.79 6.68 -11.84
N SER A 40 -10.18 7.93 -11.57
CA SER A 40 -11.37 8.54 -12.16
C SER A 40 -11.19 9.03 -13.60
N GLN A 41 -9.93 9.19 -14.04
CA GLN A 41 -9.58 9.61 -15.39
C GLN A 41 -8.81 8.50 -16.10
N SER A 42 -8.96 8.32 -17.40
CA SER A 42 -8.26 7.25 -18.15
C SER A 42 -6.74 7.47 -18.26
N LYS A 43 -6.29 8.72 -18.27
CA LYS A 43 -4.87 9.05 -18.44
C LYS A 43 -4.10 8.84 -17.14
N ILE A 44 -3.16 7.89 -17.14
CA ILE A 44 -2.24 7.69 -16.01
C ILE A 44 -1.29 8.88 -15.92
N THR A 45 -1.27 9.51 -14.75
CA THR A 45 -0.31 10.55 -14.39
C THR A 45 0.30 10.13 -13.05
N PRO A 46 1.63 9.96 -12.97
CA PRO A 46 2.30 9.62 -11.72
C PRO A 46 1.95 10.59 -10.58
N GLU A 47 1.87 10.07 -9.37
CA GLU A 47 1.57 10.78 -8.12
C GLU A 47 0.16 11.39 -8.02
N ASN A 48 -0.67 11.31 -9.06
CA ASN A 48 -2.05 11.80 -9.01
C ASN A 48 -2.97 10.86 -8.21
N GLU A 49 -4.22 11.27 -8.04
CA GLU A 49 -5.29 10.45 -7.49
C GLU A 49 -5.40 9.07 -8.15
N HIS A 50 -5.19 8.01 -7.38
CA HIS A 50 -5.34 6.63 -7.85
C HIS A 50 -5.44 5.64 -6.68
N LEU A 51 -5.83 4.42 -7.01
CA LEU A 51 -5.71 3.22 -6.19
C LEU A 51 -4.84 2.22 -6.95
N THR A 52 -3.78 1.73 -6.33
CA THR A 52 -3.02 0.59 -6.85
C THR A 52 -3.27 -0.64 -5.99
N LEU A 53 -3.61 -1.75 -6.63
CA LEU A 53 -3.77 -3.06 -6.02
C LEU A 53 -2.69 -4.00 -6.57
N VAL A 54 -2.07 -4.77 -5.69
CA VAL A 54 -1.14 -5.84 -6.06
C VAL A 54 -1.67 -7.15 -5.52
N TRP A 55 -1.84 -8.12 -6.40
CA TRP A 55 -2.41 -9.42 -6.10
C TRP A 55 -1.39 -10.52 -6.40
N GLY A 56 -1.35 -11.47 -5.49
CA GLY A 56 -0.62 -12.71 -5.66
C GLY A 56 -1.16 -13.56 -6.80
N SER A 57 -0.35 -14.53 -7.24
CA SER A 57 -0.78 -15.55 -8.21
C SER A 57 -1.94 -16.43 -7.70
N ASP A 58 -2.13 -16.47 -6.39
CA ASP A 58 -3.20 -17.15 -5.67
C ASP A 58 -4.36 -16.22 -5.29
N GLU A 59 -4.47 -15.05 -5.93
CA GLU A 59 -5.51 -14.04 -5.71
C GLU A 59 -5.51 -13.42 -4.30
N ARG A 60 -4.43 -13.63 -3.53
CA ARG A 60 -4.26 -13.00 -2.23
C ARG A 60 -3.91 -11.51 -2.43
N LEU A 61 -4.52 -10.60 -1.67
CA LEU A 61 -4.16 -9.19 -1.73
C LEU A 61 -2.77 -8.98 -1.06
N ILE A 62 -1.78 -8.53 -1.83
CA ILE A 62 -0.42 -8.24 -1.33
C ILE A 62 -0.31 -6.77 -0.92
N SER A 63 -0.83 -5.87 -1.76
CA SER A 63 -0.81 -4.43 -1.48
C SER A 63 -2.09 -3.74 -1.92
N TYR A 64 -2.49 -2.77 -1.10
CA TYR A 64 -3.50 -1.77 -1.39
C TYR A 64 -2.86 -0.40 -1.12
N ASN A 65 -2.87 0.50 -2.09
CA ASN A 65 -2.38 1.87 -1.93
C ASN A 65 -3.39 2.86 -2.51
N LEU A 66 -4.12 3.56 -1.64
CA LEU A 66 -5.09 4.59 -2.02
C LEU A 66 -4.46 5.97 -1.87
N SER A 67 -4.00 6.52 -2.99
CA SER A 67 -3.52 7.90 -3.10
C SER A 67 -4.70 8.85 -3.34
N ALA A 68 -5.65 8.90 -2.40
CA ALA A 68 -6.84 9.73 -2.52
C ALA A 68 -7.42 10.12 -1.15
N GLY A 69 -8.30 11.12 -1.17
CA GLY A 69 -9.01 11.58 0.02
C GLY A 69 -8.38 12.81 0.68
N ASP A 70 -9.03 13.30 1.70
CA ASP A 70 -8.68 14.53 2.41
C ASP A 70 -7.89 14.28 3.70
N ALA A 71 -7.25 15.35 4.17
CA ALA A 71 -6.59 15.40 5.48
C ALA A 71 -7.57 15.68 6.64
N ALA A 72 -8.85 15.89 6.34
CA ALA A 72 -9.87 16.22 7.31
C ALA A 72 -10.19 15.01 8.21
N GLY A 73 -10.65 15.29 9.43
CA GLY A 73 -10.98 14.27 10.43
C GLY A 73 -9.95 14.17 11.54
N VAL A 74 -10.14 13.18 12.42
CA VAL A 74 -9.28 12.97 13.60
C VAL A 74 -8.31 11.83 13.31
N LEU A 75 -7.01 12.11 13.37
CA LEU A 75 -6.00 11.05 13.30
C LEU A 75 -6.11 10.16 14.55
N PRO A 76 -6.28 8.83 14.41
CA PRO A 76 -6.38 7.94 15.56
C PRO A 76 -5.08 7.94 16.39
N SER A 77 -5.21 7.55 17.66
CA SER A 77 -4.05 7.27 18.51
C SER A 77 -3.26 6.08 17.96
N GLY A 78 -2.00 5.93 18.36
CA GLY A 78 -1.18 4.78 17.93
C GLY A 78 -1.81 3.43 18.33
N THR A 79 -2.41 3.35 19.52
CA THR A 79 -3.13 2.16 19.99
C THR A 79 -4.34 1.84 19.12
N GLU A 80 -5.12 2.87 18.77
CA GLU A 80 -6.31 2.68 17.92
C GLU A 80 -5.92 2.33 16.48
N ALA A 81 -4.89 2.96 15.92
CA ALA A 81 -4.35 2.62 14.61
C ALA A 81 -3.84 1.17 14.57
N ARG A 82 -3.16 0.71 15.62
CA ARG A 82 -2.73 -0.69 15.73
C ARG A 82 -3.93 -1.64 15.70
N ARG A 83 -5.00 -1.34 16.45
CA ARG A 83 -6.24 -2.15 16.45
C ARG A 83 -6.86 -2.21 15.06
N ILE A 84 -6.94 -1.07 14.36
CA ILE A 84 -7.44 -1.00 12.98
C ILE A 84 -6.57 -1.85 12.04
N ALA A 85 -5.25 -1.76 12.16
CA ALA A 85 -4.30 -2.51 11.35
C ALA A 85 -4.42 -4.03 11.55
N GLN A 86 -4.53 -4.51 12.79
CA GLN A 86 -4.74 -5.92 13.09
C GLN A 86 -6.09 -6.42 12.55
N ASN A 87 -7.15 -5.62 12.73
CA ASN A 87 -8.47 -5.97 12.23
C ASN A 87 -8.49 -6.11 10.70
N ILE A 88 -7.80 -5.24 9.96
CA ILE A 88 -7.79 -5.38 8.50
C ILE A 88 -7.01 -6.61 8.05
N PHE A 89 -5.86 -6.92 8.67
CA PHE A 89 -5.15 -8.17 8.37
C PHE A 89 -6.02 -9.39 8.64
N ALA A 90 -6.73 -9.44 9.77
CA ALA A 90 -7.65 -10.53 10.10
C ALA A 90 -8.83 -10.63 9.10
N GLN A 91 -9.30 -9.51 8.53
CA GLN A 91 -10.36 -9.50 7.53
C GLN A 91 -9.89 -10.00 6.15
N ILE A 92 -8.67 -9.66 5.73
CA ILE A 92 -8.17 -10.04 4.41
C ILE A 92 -7.59 -11.46 4.40
N ASP A 93 -6.95 -11.87 5.49
CA ASP A 93 -6.24 -13.14 5.60
C ASP A 93 -6.00 -13.50 7.08
N PRO A 94 -6.97 -14.18 7.73
CA PRO A 94 -6.86 -14.50 9.14
C PRO A 94 -5.74 -15.49 9.45
N GLU A 95 -5.34 -16.36 8.51
CA GLU A 95 -4.24 -17.29 8.74
C GLU A 95 -2.88 -16.60 8.67
N TYR A 96 -2.73 -15.64 7.76
CA TYR A 96 -1.53 -14.79 7.69
C TYR A 96 -1.41 -13.87 8.90
N GLU A 97 -2.52 -13.32 9.40
CA GLU A 97 -2.54 -12.43 10.57
C GLU A 97 -1.88 -13.08 11.79
N LEU A 98 -2.08 -14.39 12.01
CA LEU A 98 -1.51 -15.15 13.13
C LEU A 98 0.03 -15.13 13.18
N GLY A 99 0.69 -14.84 12.07
CA GLY A 99 2.15 -14.74 12.01
C GLY A 99 2.70 -13.34 12.23
N LEU A 100 1.84 -12.31 12.36
CA LEU A 100 2.27 -10.93 12.53
C LEU A 100 2.78 -10.66 13.95
N ASP A 101 3.91 -9.95 14.03
CA ASP A 101 4.46 -9.45 15.29
C ASP A 101 4.55 -7.93 15.25
N PHE A 102 3.92 -7.26 16.22
CA PHE A 102 3.86 -5.81 16.25
C PHE A 102 5.23 -5.22 16.55
N MET A 103 5.70 -4.32 15.68
CA MET A 103 6.98 -3.63 15.87
C MET A 103 6.78 -2.27 16.53
N ARG A 104 6.08 -1.36 15.84
CA ARG A 104 5.87 0.03 16.27
C ARG A 104 4.83 0.74 15.42
N VAL A 105 4.47 1.94 15.86
CA VAL A 105 3.70 2.92 15.08
C VAL A 105 4.54 4.17 14.90
N ASP A 106 4.73 4.60 13.65
CA ASP A 106 5.40 5.85 13.29
C ASP A 106 4.36 6.85 12.77
N ARG A 107 4.47 8.13 13.14
CA ARG A 107 3.64 9.18 12.51
C ARG A 107 4.33 9.67 11.24
N GLN A 108 3.61 9.66 10.13
CA GLN A 108 4.12 10.14 8.83
C GLN A 108 3.06 10.93 8.07
N VAL A 109 3.45 11.43 6.89
CA VAL A 109 2.56 12.07 5.92
C VAL A 109 2.67 11.29 4.62
N ARG A 110 1.53 11.04 3.98
CA ARG A 110 1.43 10.62 2.57
C ARG A 110 0.97 11.79 1.74
N SER A 111 1.36 11.82 0.48
CA SER A 111 0.96 12.88 -0.42
C SER A 111 0.62 12.37 -1.80
N TYR A 112 -0.32 13.05 -2.44
CA TYR A 112 -0.68 12.85 -3.83
C TYR A 112 -1.03 14.20 -4.46
N ARG A 113 -1.14 14.24 -5.79
CA ARG A 113 -1.49 15.45 -6.55
C ARG A 113 -2.95 15.43 -6.98
N LYS A 114 -3.62 16.57 -6.81
CA LYS A 114 -4.99 16.82 -7.28
C LYS A 114 -5.08 18.25 -7.79
N ASN A 115 -5.54 18.45 -9.02
CA ASN A 115 -5.68 19.79 -9.63
C ASN A 115 -4.42 20.66 -9.47
N ASN A 116 -3.24 20.08 -9.71
CA ASN A 116 -1.92 20.70 -9.52
C ASN A 116 -1.58 21.14 -8.09
N GLN A 117 -2.31 20.66 -7.09
CA GLN A 117 -2.02 20.87 -5.67
C GLN A 117 -1.53 19.56 -5.05
N THR A 118 -0.52 19.66 -4.18
CA THR A 118 -0.10 18.53 -3.34
C THR A 118 -1.03 18.45 -2.13
N ILE A 119 -1.76 17.36 -2.01
CA ILE A 119 -2.55 17.03 -0.83
C ILE A 119 -1.68 16.22 0.11
N GLN A 120 -1.74 16.53 1.41
CA GLN A 120 -0.96 15.85 2.45
C GLN A 120 -1.90 15.19 3.46
N ILE A 121 -1.79 13.88 3.64
CA ILE A 121 -2.60 13.09 4.57
C ILE A 121 -1.70 12.65 5.73
N PRO A 122 -1.96 13.11 6.97
CA PRO A 122 -1.26 12.56 8.13
C PRO A 122 -1.69 11.12 8.35
N ILE A 123 -0.74 10.25 8.72
CA ILE A 123 -1.01 8.83 8.98
C ILE A 123 -0.33 8.34 10.26
N GLN A 124 -0.91 7.28 10.83
CA GLN A 124 -0.25 6.35 11.73
C GLN A 124 0.22 5.15 10.90
N TRP A 125 1.52 4.97 10.77
CA TRP A 125 2.13 3.88 10.03
C TRP A 125 2.46 2.74 10.98
N VAL A 126 1.57 1.76 11.04
CA VAL A 126 1.67 0.59 11.92
C VAL A 126 2.48 -0.49 11.22
N LYS A 127 3.55 -0.95 11.87
CA LYS A 127 4.51 -1.90 11.30
C LYS A 127 4.51 -3.22 12.04
N PHE A 128 4.66 -4.29 11.28
CA PHE A 128 4.74 -5.65 11.77
C PHE A 128 5.91 -6.38 11.12
N GLY A 129 6.63 -7.17 11.92
CA GLY A 129 7.38 -8.30 11.40
C GLY A 129 6.42 -9.46 11.16
N HIS A 130 6.88 -10.51 10.51
CA HIS A 130 6.13 -11.75 10.39
C HIS A 130 7.05 -12.96 10.54
N ARG A 131 6.51 -14.08 11.02
CA ARG A 131 7.26 -15.34 11.28
C ARG A 131 7.98 -15.92 10.05
N ASN A 132 7.58 -15.53 8.84
CA ASN A 132 8.25 -15.90 7.58
C ASN A 132 9.45 -15.00 7.25
N GLY A 133 9.78 -14.01 8.08
CA GLY A 133 10.90 -13.09 7.88
C GLY A 133 10.56 -11.80 7.13
N THR A 134 9.32 -11.61 6.67
CA THR A 134 8.93 -10.40 5.93
C THR A 134 8.40 -9.28 6.82
N TYR A 135 8.45 -8.06 6.31
CA TYR A 135 7.85 -6.87 6.92
C TYR A 135 6.50 -6.53 6.29
N ASN A 136 5.61 -5.98 7.11
CA ASN A 136 4.23 -5.67 6.75
C ASN A 136 3.80 -4.37 7.42
N TRP A 137 2.84 -3.67 6.84
CA TRP A 137 2.31 -2.45 7.45
C TRP A 137 0.91 -2.11 7.01
N VAL A 138 0.30 -1.24 7.81
CA VAL A 138 -0.93 -0.51 7.46
C VAL A 138 -0.71 0.96 7.78
N SER A 139 -1.03 1.83 6.83
CA SER A 139 -1.07 3.28 7.01
C SER A 139 -2.52 3.70 7.29
N VAL A 140 -2.78 4.13 8.52
CA VAL A 140 -4.10 4.54 8.99
C VAL A 140 -4.18 6.07 9.03
N GLY A 141 -5.03 6.65 8.20
CA GLY A 141 -5.29 8.09 8.13
C GLY A 141 -6.38 8.57 9.09
N PRO A 142 -6.85 9.81 8.92
CA PRO A 142 -7.95 10.37 9.69
C PRO A 142 -9.20 9.47 9.68
N ASP A 143 -9.93 9.50 10.81
CA ASP A 143 -11.16 8.73 11.06
C ASP A 143 -11.00 7.20 10.85
N GLY A 144 -9.75 6.71 10.93
CA GLY A 144 -9.43 5.30 10.79
C GLY A 144 -9.41 4.79 9.35
N ARG A 145 -9.41 5.69 8.34
CA ARG A 145 -9.33 5.31 6.93
C ARG A 145 -8.02 4.60 6.65
N ILE A 146 -8.07 3.46 5.96
CA ILE A 146 -6.87 2.75 5.51
C ILE A 146 -6.40 3.39 4.21
N ILE A 147 -5.19 3.94 4.22
CA ILE A 147 -4.54 4.57 3.07
C ILE A 147 -3.64 3.55 2.37
N GLU A 148 -2.93 2.73 3.13
CA GLU A 148 -2.02 1.73 2.59
C GLU A 148 -2.10 0.45 3.41
N LEU A 149 -1.98 -0.68 2.73
CA LEU A 149 -1.68 -1.97 3.32
C LEU A 149 -0.62 -2.63 2.44
N GLU A 150 0.39 -3.22 3.06
CA GLU A 150 1.34 -4.06 2.36
C GLU A 150 1.78 -5.22 3.24
N ARG A 151 1.89 -6.41 2.64
CA ARG A 151 2.51 -7.57 3.25
C ARG A 151 3.68 -8.08 2.43
N GLU A 152 4.47 -8.97 3.04
CA GLU A 152 5.52 -9.72 2.36
C GLU A 152 6.62 -8.83 1.76
N SER A 153 6.99 -7.73 2.43
CA SER A 153 8.15 -6.94 2.02
C SER A 153 9.42 -7.56 2.58
N GLU A 154 10.35 -7.90 1.72
CA GLU A 154 11.68 -8.41 2.02
C GLU A 154 12.70 -7.26 2.15
N TRP A 155 13.78 -7.54 2.88
CA TRP A 155 14.84 -6.57 3.15
C TRP A 155 16.21 -7.12 2.76
N ASP A 156 16.95 -6.33 1.98
CA ASP A 156 18.35 -6.57 1.67
C ASP A 156 19.21 -5.86 2.72
N TYR A 157 19.68 -6.62 3.71
CA TYR A 157 20.48 -6.09 4.82
C TYR A 157 21.85 -5.57 4.39
N LEU A 158 22.47 -6.19 3.38
CA LEU A 158 23.78 -5.75 2.88
C LEU A 158 23.65 -4.45 2.08
N GLY A 159 22.59 -4.34 1.28
CA GLY A 159 22.27 -3.13 0.51
C GLY A 159 21.56 -2.03 1.31
N GLY A 160 21.12 -2.30 2.54
CA GLY A 160 20.41 -1.35 3.39
C GLY A 160 19.10 -0.86 2.78
N ARG A 161 18.40 -1.72 2.02
CA ARG A 161 17.28 -1.35 1.15
C ARG A 161 16.19 -2.42 1.14
N ARG A 162 15.02 -2.06 0.62
CA ARG A 162 13.98 -3.04 0.32
C ARG A 162 14.48 -3.98 -0.78
N ALA A 163 14.35 -5.28 -0.56
CA ALA A 163 14.60 -6.31 -1.59
C ALA A 163 13.36 -6.55 -2.47
N THR A 164 12.25 -5.92 -2.12
CA THR A 164 10.95 -6.09 -2.77
C THR A 164 10.70 -5.01 -3.80
N GLU A 165 10.20 -5.44 -4.96
CA GLU A 165 9.66 -4.55 -5.99
C GLU A 165 8.43 -3.76 -5.51
N MET A 166 8.48 -2.44 -5.68
CA MET A 166 7.46 -1.50 -5.21
C MET A 166 6.52 -1.06 -6.33
N TRP A 167 5.78 -2.02 -6.91
CA TRP A 167 4.83 -1.75 -8.00
C TRP A 167 3.67 -0.83 -7.62
N ASN A 168 3.48 -0.58 -6.32
CA ASN A 168 2.52 0.37 -5.75
C ASN A 168 3.08 1.79 -5.55
N TYR A 169 4.34 2.05 -5.94
CA TYR A 169 5.00 3.33 -5.72
C TYR A 169 5.50 3.93 -7.05
N ASP A 170 4.79 4.96 -7.52
CA ASP A 170 5.00 5.56 -8.85
C ASP A 170 6.46 5.98 -9.11
N ASP A 171 7.13 6.61 -8.14
CA ASP A 171 8.55 7.02 -8.29
C ASP A 171 9.48 5.83 -8.54
N TRP A 172 9.22 4.72 -7.85
CA TRP A 172 10.01 3.50 -8.03
C TRP A 172 9.74 2.84 -9.37
N VAL A 173 8.48 2.81 -9.81
CA VAL A 173 8.10 2.31 -11.13
C VAL A 173 8.77 3.13 -12.23
N LEU A 174 8.73 4.47 -12.15
CA LEU A 174 9.41 5.35 -13.09
C LEU A 174 10.93 5.10 -13.10
N ALA A 175 11.56 4.96 -11.94
CA ALA A 175 12.98 4.64 -11.84
C ALA A 175 13.32 3.28 -12.48
N ARG A 176 12.45 2.27 -12.31
CA ARG A 176 12.63 0.92 -12.88
C ARG A 176 12.48 0.92 -14.39
N GLU A 177 11.61 1.76 -14.93
CA GLU A 177 11.35 1.88 -16.36
C GLU A 177 12.29 2.87 -17.06
N GLY A 178 13.27 3.43 -16.34
CA GLY A 178 14.24 4.39 -16.89
C GLY A 178 13.66 5.77 -17.18
N GLN A 179 12.48 6.08 -16.61
CA GLN A 179 11.74 7.33 -16.79
C GLN A 179 11.90 8.29 -15.61
N GLY A 180 12.62 7.88 -14.56
CA GLY A 180 12.95 8.68 -13.39
C GLY A 180 14.37 8.42 -12.89
N PRO A 181 14.88 9.26 -11.97
CA PRO A 181 16.20 9.04 -11.38
C PRO A 181 16.20 7.79 -10.49
N GLN A 182 17.38 7.22 -10.25
CA GLN A 182 17.47 6.18 -9.24
C GLN A 182 17.19 6.73 -7.84
N LEU A 183 16.38 5.99 -7.10
CA LEU A 183 16.05 6.32 -5.72
C LEU A 183 17.20 5.89 -4.80
N ALA A 184 17.42 6.68 -3.75
CA ALA A 184 18.32 6.28 -2.68
C ALA A 184 17.71 5.15 -1.84
N ALA A 185 18.57 4.44 -1.10
CA ALA A 185 18.10 3.58 -0.02
C ALA A 185 17.17 4.35 0.94
N PRO A 186 16.07 3.75 1.42
CA PRO A 186 15.75 2.33 1.31
C PRO A 186 14.98 1.92 0.04
N ASN A 187 14.69 2.87 -0.86
CA ASN A 187 13.80 2.67 -2.01
C ASN A 187 14.55 2.44 -3.33
N ALA A 188 15.86 2.18 -3.29
CA ALA A 188 16.62 1.83 -4.49
C ALA A 188 16.01 0.60 -5.19
N LEU A 189 16.26 0.43 -6.50
CA LEU A 189 15.74 -0.72 -7.26
C LEU A 189 16.10 -2.06 -6.62
N ALA A 190 15.10 -2.82 -6.21
CA ALA A 190 15.23 -4.23 -5.88
C ALA A 190 15.82 -5.02 -7.06
#